data_AF-A0A2I8AEP7-F1
#
_entry.id   AF-A0A2I8AEP7-F1
#
_cell.length_a   1.000
_cell.length_b   1.000
_cell.length_c   1.000
_cell.angle_alpha   90.00
_cell.angle_beta   90.00
_cell.angle_gamma   90.00
#
_symmetry.space_group_name_H-M   'P 1'
#
loop_
_entity.id
_entity.type
_entity.pdbx_description
1 polymer ?
#
loop_
_entity_poly.entity_id
_entity_poly.type
_entity_poly.pdbx_seq_one_letter_code
_entity_poly.pdbx_strand_id
1 'polypeptide(L)' 'MNNIRLYSKVAKYLVVDSEQHQLDTLLEWCKIVYNCLEGGQIEDAKVFLEQAIIEAEKPTKD' A
#
# COMPACT_ATOMS: atom_id res chain seq x y z
N MET A 1 -18.39 30.26 23.00
CA MET A 1 -18.41 28.85 22.53
C MET A 1 -17.30 28.69 21.50
N ASN A 2 -16.09 28.38 21.97
CA ASN A 2 -14.94 28.04 21.13
C ASN A 2 -14.84 26.52 21.10
N ASN A 3 -14.66 25.92 19.91
CA ASN A 3 -13.93 24.66 19.65
C ASN A 3 -14.50 23.89 18.44
N ILE A 4 -14.37 24.39 17.21
CA ILE A 4 -14.42 23.51 16.01
C ILE A 4 -13.54 24.11 14.91
N ARG A 5 -12.21 23.98 15.00
CA ARG A 5 -11.32 24.24 13.84
C ARG A 5 -9.93 23.59 13.93
N LEU A 6 -9.78 22.51 14.70
CA LEU A 6 -8.51 21.79 14.85
C LEU A 6 -8.40 20.48 14.04
N TYR A 7 -9.49 19.99 13.45
CA TYR A 7 -9.48 18.70 12.73
C TYR A 7 -8.97 18.75 11.29
N SER A 8 -8.80 19.93 10.69
CA SER A 8 -8.42 20.04 9.27
C SER A 8 -6.93 19.79 8.99
N LYS A 9 -6.03 19.99 9.95
CA LYS A 9 -4.59 19.74 9.75
C LYS A 9 -4.23 18.30 10.05
N VAL A 10 -4.78 17.70 11.11
CA VAL A 10 -4.50 16.32 11.51
C VAL A 10 -4.92 15.32 10.41
N ALA A 11 -6.07 15.57 9.77
CA ALA A 11 -6.55 14.75 8.65
C ALA A 11 -5.58 14.76 7.45
N LYS A 12 -4.96 15.89 7.11
CA LYS A 12 -4.00 15.97 5.99
C LYS A 12 -2.72 15.18 6.24
N TYR A 13 -2.23 15.15 7.48
CA TYR A 13 -1.04 14.34 7.81
C TYR A 13 -1.36 12.84 7.80
N LEU A 14 -2.52 12.44 8.32
CA LEU A 14 -2.99 11.04 8.28
C LEU A 14 -3.19 10.51 6.84
N VAL A 15 -3.70 11.34 5.94
CA VAL A 15 -3.90 10.96 4.53
C VAL A 15 -2.55 10.76 3.82
N VAL A 16 -1.57 11.65 4.04
CA VAL A 16 -0.24 11.53 3.44
C VAL A 16 0.53 10.31 3.97
N ASP A 17 0.43 10.02 5.27
CA ASP A 17 1.05 8.81 5.84
C ASP A 17 0.39 7.52 5.30
N SER A 18 -0.92 7.53 5.08
CA SER A 18 -1.65 6.38 4.54
C SER A 18 -1.29 6.10 3.08
N GLU A 19 -1.23 7.13 2.24
CA GLU A 19 -0.85 6.98 0.82
C GLU A 19 0.61 6.53 0.67
N GLN A 20 1.52 7.10 1.47
CA GLN A 20 2.92 6.69 1.47
C GLN A 20 3.08 5.25 1.94
N HIS A 21 2.35 4.84 2.99
CA HIS A 21 2.39 3.47 3.48
C HIS A 21 1.86 2.46 2.45
N GLN A 22 0.80 2.83 1.72
CA GLN A 22 0.27 1.99 0.63
C GLN A 22 1.29 1.85 -0.50
N LEU A 23 1.96 2.94 -0.89
CA LEU A 23 3.02 2.90 -1.89
C LEU A 23 4.19 2.02 -1.45
N ASP A 24 4.65 2.15 -0.20
CA ASP A 24 5.73 1.34 0.36
C ASP A 24 5.37 -0.15 0.33
N THR A 25 4.13 -0.48 0.71
CA THR A 25 3.61 -1.86 0.67
C THR A 25 3.61 -2.43 -0.75
N LEU A 26 3.17 -1.64 -1.75
CA LEU A 26 3.19 -2.07 -3.15
C LEU A 26 4.62 -2.27 -3.69
N LEU A 27 5.55 -1.41 -3.28
CA LEU A 27 6.96 -1.56 -3.64
C LEU A 27 7.59 -2.81 -3.03
N GLU A 28 7.22 -3.18 -1.80
CA GLU A 28 7.65 -4.44 -1.18
C GLU A 28 7.12 -5.65 -1.95
N TRP A 29 5.86 -5.64 -2.36
CA TRP A 29 5.30 -6.69 -3.21
C TRP A 29 6.07 -6.85 -4.53
N CYS A 30 6.39 -5.75 -5.21
CA CYS A 30 7.19 -5.80 -6.44
C CYS A 30 8.57 -6.41 -6.21
N LYS A 31 9.23 -6.11 -5.08
CA LYS A 31 10.54 -6.69 -4.73
C LYS A 31 10.43 -8.20 -4.48
N ILE A 32 9.38 -8.65 -3.79
CA ILE A 32 9.15 -10.08 -3.52
C ILE A 32 8.97 -10.82 -4.85
N VAL A 33 8.11 -10.33 -5.73
CA VAL A 33 7.87 -10.94 -7.05
C VAL A 33 9.16 -10.99 -7.87
N TYR A 34 9.92 -9.89 -7.89
CA TYR A 34 11.20 -9.84 -8.59
C TYR A 34 12.19 -10.90 -8.07
N ASN A 35 12.34 -11.04 -6.76
CA ASN A 35 13.21 -12.05 -6.15
C ASN A 35 12.77 -13.48 -6.50
N CYS A 36 11.46 -13.75 -6.50
CA CYS A 36 10.94 -15.05 -6.93
C CYS A 36 11.27 -15.33 -8.40
N LEU A 37 11.16 -14.33 -9.29
CA LEU A 37 11.52 -14.45 -10.70
C LEU A 37 13.03 -14.71 -10.89
N GLU A 38 13.90 -13.97 -10.19
CA GLU A 38 15.35 -14.21 -10.22
C GLU A 38 15.73 -15.60 -9.67
N GLY A 39 14.99 -16.07 -8.67
CA GLY A 39 15.16 -17.42 -8.11
C GLY A 39 14.57 -18.54 -8.98
N GLY A 40 13.90 -18.22 -10.10
CA GLY A 40 13.20 -19.20 -10.95
C GLY A 40 11.93 -19.79 -10.32
N GLN A 41 11.44 -19.21 -9.22
CA GLN A 41 10.21 -19.61 -8.52
C GLN A 41 8.98 -18.98 -9.19
N ILE A 42 8.67 -19.45 -10.40
CA ILE A 42 7.63 -18.83 -11.25
C ILE A 42 6.22 -18.96 -10.65
N GLU A 43 5.89 -20.10 -10.03
CA GLU A 43 4.56 -20.29 -9.42
C GLU A 43 4.37 -19.41 -8.17
N ASP A 44 5.40 -19.28 -7.34
CA ASP A 44 5.36 -18.38 -6.18
C ASP A 44 5.26 -16.91 -6.63
N ALA A 45 6.00 -16.52 -7.67
CA ALA A 45 5.93 -15.19 -8.26
C ALA A 45 4.52 -14.83 -8.74
N LYS A 46 3.78 -15.80 -9.32
CA LYS A 46 2.38 -15.58 -9.73
C LYS A 46 1.48 -15.35 -8.51
N VAL A 47 1.59 -16.20 -7.49
CA VAL A 47 0.77 -16.08 -6.27
C VAL A 47 1.00 -14.72 -5.60
N PHE A 48 2.25 -14.30 -5.46
CA PHE A 48 2.57 -13.00 -4.87
C PHE A 48 2.14 -11.83 -5.73
N LEU A 49 2.21 -11.96 -7.07
CA LEU A 49 1.72 -10.92 -7.97
C LEU A 49 0.20 -10.76 -7.90
N GLU A 50 -0.55 -11.87 -7.86
CA GLU A 50 -2.00 -11.84 -7.67
C GLU A 50 -2.38 -11.18 -6.34
N GLN A 51 -1.66 -11.52 -5.26
CA GLN A 51 -1.87 -10.89 -3.96
C GLN A 51 -1.55 -9.39 -3.97
N ALA A 52 -0.49 -8.98 -4.67
CA ALA A 52 -0.11 -7.58 -4.83
C ALA A 52 -1.19 -6.76 -5.55
N ILE A 53 -1.79 -7.33 -6.60
CA ILE A 53 -2.89 -6.71 -7.35
C ILE A 53 -4.12 -6.54 -6.45
N ILE A 54 -4.49 -7.59 -5.70
CA ILE A 54 -5.61 -7.51 -4.74
C ILE A 54 -5.37 -6.41 -3.71
N GLU A 55 -4.15 -6.28 -3.19
CA GLU A 55 -3.80 -5.23 -2.23
C GLU A 55 -3.85 -3.83 -2.86
N ALA A 56 -3.45 -3.70 -4.12
CA ALA A 56 -3.52 -2.43 -4.87
C ALA A 56 -4.96 -2.00 -5.16
N GLU A 57 -5.85 -2.95 -5.40
CA GLU A 57 -7.26 -2.71 -5.71
C GLU A 57 -8.15 -2.53 -4.48
N LYS A 58 -7.63 -2.78 -3.26
CA LYS A 58 -8.40 -2.54 -2.05
C LYS A 58 -8.84 -1.09 -2.00
N PRO A 59 -10.15 -0.82 -1.83
CA PRO A 59 -10.62 0.54 -1.69
C PRO A 59 -9.98 1.13 -0.44
N THR A 60 -9.22 2.21 -0.61
CA THR A 60 -8.85 3.11 0.48
C THR A 60 -10.15 3.56 1.12
N LYS A 61 -10.36 3.18 2.38
CA LYS A 61 -11.52 3.63 3.15
C LYS A 61 -11.39 5.15 3.33
N ASP A 62 -12.10 5.89 2.49
CA ASP A 62 -12.34 7.34 2.63
C ASP A 62 -13.00 7.66 3.98
#